data_AF-A0A534GY04-F1
#
_entry.id   AF-A0A534GY04-F1
#
_cell.length_a   1.000
_cell.length_b   1.000
_cell.length_c   1.000
_cell.angle_alpha   90.00
_cell.angle_beta   90.00
_cell.angle_gamma   90.00
#
_symmetry.space_group_name_H-M   'P 1'
#
loop_
_entity.id
_entity.type
_entity.pdbx_description
1 polymer ?
#
loop_
_entity_poly.entity_id
_entity_poly.type
_entity_poly.pdbx_seq_one_letter_code
_entity_poly.pdbx_strand_id
1 'polypeptide(L)'
;MSAVPATLVREANALREAGRLAEAEAAYLRILGRWPSLPDCWFNLGVVQRRSGRFEAALASYQEALMRGISGPEEVHLNRAVIYCDCLRQSEAAERELREALRLNASYVPALLNLANLHEDRGQRDEARTLYERALTLEPWCFLALARLASLQPADALDERLIARLREALARPEASAADRANLGFALGRALDAMGDYRGAFAAYQAANRDSRASALPAVVRYDRAAQERVTEQLIAAPARTLAGRAPTGASGPRPIFVCGMFRSGSTLAEQLIAGHPGVAAGGELEVLPEMIARELLPFPESLAAAPEAKLMQL
;
A
#
# COMPACT_ATOMS: atom_id res chain seq x y z
N MET A 1 -18.68 -37.63 11.79
CA MET A 1 -18.78 -36.25 11.31
C MET A 1 -18.80 -36.29 9.79
N SER A 2 -19.77 -35.65 9.13
CA SER A 2 -19.81 -35.65 7.66
C SER A 2 -18.60 -34.90 7.11
N ALA A 3 -17.91 -35.46 6.13
CA ALA A 3 -16.83 -34.76 5.44
C ALA A 3 -17.38 -33.51 4.74
N VAL A 4 -16.57 -32.45 4.66
CA VAL A 4 -16.95 -31.24 3.93
C VAL A 4 -17.06 -31.59 2.45
N PRO A 5 -18.16 -31.23 1.77
CA PRO A 5 -18.23 -31.35 0.33
C PRO A 5 -17.15 -30.46 -0.31
N ALA A 6 -16.17 -31.08 -0.96
CA ALA A 6 -15.10 -30.37 -1.66
C ALA A 6 -15.62 -29.37 -2.71
N THR A 7 -16.83 -29.60 -3.22
CA THR A 7 -17.54 -28.68 -4.12
C THR A 7 -17.84 -27.34 -3.47
N LEU A 8 -18.28 -27.30 -2.20
CA LEU A 8 -18.60 -26.05 -1.50
C LEU A 8 -17.37 -25.20 -1.28
N VAL A 9 -16.25 -25.81 -0.86
CA VAL A 9 -14.99 -25.10 -0.66
C VAL A 9 -14.48 -24.56 -2.00
N ARG A 10 -14.58 -25.36 -3.09
CA ARG A 10 -14.18 -24.93 -4.43
C ARG A 10 -15.03 -23.76 -4.93
N GLU A 11 -16.33 -23.77 -4.68
CA GLU A 11 -17.24 -22.67 -5.02
C GLU A 11 -16.88 -21.38 -4.26
N ALA A 12 -16.67 -21.47 -2.94
CA ALA A 12 -16.25 -20.33 -2.13
C ALA A 12 -14.89 -19.76 -2.59
N ASN A 13 -13.94 -20.64 -2.92
CA ASN A 13 -12.65 -20.24 -3.50
C ASN A 13 -12.83 -19.54 -4.85
N ALA A 14 -13.70 -20.07 -5.72
CA ALA A 14 -13.97 -19.45 -7.02
C ALA A 14 -14.60 -18.05 -6.89
N LEU A 15 -15.52 -17.86 -5.95
CA LEU A 15 -16.09 -16.54 -5.65
C LEU A 15 -15.02 -15.56 -5.17
N ARG A 16 -14.07 -16.01 -4.32
CA ARG A 16 -12.94 -15.20 -3.84
C ARG A 16 -12.02 -14.79 -4.99
N GLU A 17 -11.65 -15.72 -5.87
CA GLU A 17 -10.81 -15.44 -7.04
C GLU A 17 -11.50 -14.49 -8.02
N ALA A 18 -12.82 -14.64 -8.21
CA ALA A 18 -13.62 -13.73 -9.03
C ALA A 18 -13.84 -12.34 -8.40
N GLY A 19 -13.35 -12.09 -7.18
CA GLY A 19 -13.51 -10.82 -6.48
C GLY A 19 -14.94 -10.55 -5.98
N ARG A 20 -15.83 -11.55 -5.98
CA ARG A 20 -17.20 -11.46 -5.45
C ARG A 20 -17.18 -11.60 -3.93
N LEU A 21 -16.58 -10.60 -3.26
CA LEU A 21 -16.15 -10.69 -1.86
C LEU A 21 -17.30 -10.99 -0.88
N ALA A 22 -18.44 -10.31 -1.03
CA ALA A 22 -19.59 -10.52 -0.14
C ALA A 22 -20.15 -11.95 -0.25
N GLU A 23 -20.21 -12.49 -1.46
CA GLU A 23 -20.71 -13.84 -1.72
C GLU A 23 -19.72 -14.90 -1.24
N ALA A 24 -18.42 -14.68 -1.48
CA ALA A 24 -17.36 -15.55 -0.98
C ALA A 24 -17.40 -15.64 0.54
N GLU A 25 -17.55 -14.50 1.23
CA GLU A 25 -17.66 -14.47 2.68
C GLU A 25 -18.88 -15.25 3.19
N ALA A 26 -20.06 -15.01 2.62
CA ALA A 26 -21.28 -15.73 2.98
C ALA A 26 -21.13 -17.24 2.76
N ALA A 27 -20.43 -17.66 1.70
CA ALA A 27 -20.14 -19.05 1.43
C ALA A 27 -19.21 -19.66 2.51
N TYR A 28 -18.10 -18.99 2.86
CA TYR A 28 -17.20 -19.47 3.92
C TYR A 28 -17.89 -19.52 5.29
N LEU A 29 -18.68 -18.52 5.66
CA LEU A 29 -19.43 -18.52 6.91
C LEU A 29 -20.43 -19.69 6.98
N ARG A 30 -21.09 -20.01 5.87
CA ARG A 30 -21.98 -21.18 5.77
C ARG A 30 -21.22 -22.50 5.95
N ILE A 31 -20.05 -22.63 5.32
CA ILE A 31 -19.18 -23.80 5.48
C ILE A 31 -18.75 -23.92 6.95
N LEU A 32 -18.21 -22.85 7.52
CA LEU A 32 -17.67 -22.83 8.89
C LEU A 32 -18.75 -23.01 9.96
N GLY A 33 -19.99 -22.59 9.69
CA GLY A 33 -21.14 -22.85 10.57
C GLY A 33 -21.48 -24.34 10.69
N ARG A 34 -21.13 -25.16 9.70
CA ARG A 34 -21.33 -26.62 9.74
C ARG A 34 -20.05 -27.40 10.03
N TRP A 35 -18.91 -26.88 9.61
CA TRP A 35 -17.59 -27.50 9.75
C TRP A 35 -16.59 -26.46 10.28
N PRO A 36 -16.65 -26.15 11.60
CA PRO A 36 -15.85 -25.08 12.17
C PRO A 36 -14.36 -25.42 12.27
N SER A 37 -13.95 -26.69 12.14
CA SER A 37 -12.56 -27.15 12.33
C SER A 37 -11.70 -27.07 11.06
N LEU A 38 -12.05 -26.22 10.09
CA LEU A 38 -11.36 -26.10 8.81
C LEU A 38 -10.40 -24.91 8.78
N PRO A 39 -9.10 -25.09 9.06
CA PRO A 39 -8.14 -23.98 9.12
C PRO A 39 -8.07 -23.19 7.81
N ASP A 40 -8.06 -23.86 6.65
CA ASP A 40 -7.96 -23.19 5.34
C ASP A 40 -9.18 -22.31 5.03
N CYS A 41 -10.37 -22.71 5.49
CA CYS A 41 -11.58 -21.91 5.31
C CYS A 41 -11.55 -20.66 6.19
N TRP A 42 -11.02 -20.75 7.41
CA TRP A 42 -10.80 -19.58 8.26
C TRP A 42 -9.76 -18.63 7.67
N PHE A 43 -8.65 -19.15 7.13
CA PHE A 43 -7.65 -18.36 6.45
C PHE A 43 -8.24 -17.63 5.24
N ASN A 44 -8.95 -18.33 4.36
CA ASN A 44 -9.57 -17.74 3.17
C ASN A 44 -10.67 -16.73 3.53
N LEU A 45 -11.42 -16.96 4.61
CA LEU A 45 -12.36 -15.97 5.15
C LEU A 45 -11.62 -14.69 5.57
N GLY A 46 -10.48 -14.82 6.27
CA GLY A 46 -9.62 -13.69 6.63
C GLY A 46 -9.13 -12.90 5.41
N VAL A 47 -8.73 -13.59 4.34
CA VAL A 47 -8.33 -12.95 3.07
C VAL A 47 -9.49 -12.13 2.47
N VAL A 48 -10.70 -12.70 2.43
CA VAL A 48 -11.90 -12.01 1.91
C VAL A 48 -12.26 -10.80 2.76
N GLN A 49 -12.23 -10.93 4.08
CA GLN A 49 -12.55 -9.85 5.02
C GLN A 49 -11.54 -8.70 4.91
N ARG A 50 -10.24 -9.00 4.80
CA ARG A 50 -9.18 -8.01 4.56
C ARG A 50 -9.44 -7.24 3.26
N ARG A 51 -9.72 -7.95 2.15
CA ARG A 51 -10.05 -7.31 0.86
C ARG A 51 -11.34 -6.49 0.90
N SER A 52 -12.23 -6.76 1.86
CA SER A 52 -13.47 -6.01 2.09
C SER A 52 -13.31 -4.85 3.08
N GLY A 53 -12.10 -4.55 3.55
CA GLY A 53 -11.84 -3.50 4.54
C GLY A 53 -12.24 -3.83 5.98
N ARG A 54 -12.60 -5.09 6.28
CA ARG A 54 -13.02 -5.53 7.62
C ARG A 54 -11.84 -6.16 8.35
N PHE A 55 -10.95 -5.31 8.82
CA PHE A 55 -9.63 -5.70 9.31
C PHE A 55 -9.68 -6.51 10.61
N GLU A 56 -10.51 -6.10 11.58
CA GLU A 56 -10.67 -6.78 12.87
C GLU A 56 -11.28 -8.17 12.68
N ALA A 57 -12.28 -8.30 11.79
CA ALA A 57 -12.86 -9.58 11.44
C ALA A 57 -11.82 -10.50 10.77
N ALA A 58 -10.99 -9.94 9.88
CA ALA A 58 -9.92 -10.69 9.24
C ALA A 58 -8.88 -11.21 10.25
N LEU A 59 -8.47 -10.38 11.21
CA LEU A 59 -7.57 -10.78 12.29
C LEU A 59 -8.16 -11.91 13.14
N ALA A 60 -9.46 -11.84 13.47
CA ALA A 60 -10.16 -12.91 14.18
C ALA A 60 -10.18 -14.21 13.36
N SER A 61 -10.53 -14.16 12.08
CA SER A 61 -10.52 -15.34 11.20
C SER A 61 -9.12 -15.96 11.07
N TYR A 62 -8.06 -15.15 10.96
CA TYR A 62 -6.69 -15.63 10.96
C TYR A 62 -6.30 -16.28 12.30
N GLN A 63 -6.75 -15.73 13.42
CA GLN A 63 -6.55 -16.36 14.74
C GLN A 63 -7.25 -17.73 14.80
N GLU A 64 -8.46 -17.86 14.28
CA GLU A 64 -9.17 -19.15 14.21
C GLU A 64 -8.42 -20.18 13.35
N ALA A 65 -7.82 -19.74 12.22
CA ALA A 65 -7.01 -20.60 11.36
C ALA A 65 -5.77 -21.15 12.08
N LEU A 66 -5.06 -20.30 12.85
CA LEU A 66 -3.93 -20.71 13.68
C LEU A 66 -4.34 -21.70 14.76
N MET A 67 -5.45 -21.44 15.47
CA MET A 67 -5.94 -22.33 16.53
C MET A 67 -6.35 -23.72 16.02
N ARG A 68 -6.65 -23.84 14.72
CA ARG A 68 -7.03 -25.11 14.07
C ARG A 68 -5.88 -25.81 13.37
N GLY A 69 -4.65 -25.32 13.53
CA GLY A 69 -3.45 -25.98 13.01
C GLY A 69 -3.34 -25.91 11.49
N ILE A 70 -3.48 -24.71 10.92
CA ILE A 70 -3.14 -24.48 9.51
C ILE A 70 -1.70 -24.91 9.20
N SER A 71 -1.47 -25.47 8.00
CA SER A 71 -0.18 -26.06 7.60
C SER A 71 0.91 -25.03 7.27
N GLY A 72 0.56 -23.75 7.07
CA GLY A 72 1.49 -22.64 6.82
C GLY A 72 1.22 -21.44 7.75
N PRO A 73 1.43 -21.56 9.07
CA PRO A 73 1.12 -20.51 10.03
C PRO A 73 1.92 -19.21 9.80
N GLU A 74 3.12 -19.29 9.24
CA GLU A 74 3.94 -18.12 8.89
C GLU A 74 3.27 -17.19 7.87
N GLU A 75 2.49 -17.74 6.93
CA GLU A 75 1.71 -16.96 5.97
C GLU A 75 0.56 -16.22 6.67
N VAL A 76 -0.04 -16.84 7.68
CA VAL A 76 -1.09 -16.21 8.48
C VAL A 76 -0.53 -15.02 9.27
N HIS A 77 0.63 -15.20 9.92
CA HIS A 77 1.33 -14.13 10.62
C HIS A 77 1.73 -12.98 9.67
N LEU A 78 2.23 -13.29 8.47
CA LEU A 78 2.50 -12.28 7.45
C LEU A 78 1.23 -11.48 7.09
N ASN A 79 0.12 -12.14 6.81
CA ASN A 79 -1.13 -11.48 6.45
C ASN A 79 -1.69 -10.60 7.59
N ARG A 80 -1.51 -11.03 8.85
CA ARG A 80 -1.83 -10.21 10.03
C ARG A 80 -0.92 -9.00 10.13
N ALA A 81 0.38 -9.15 9.88
CA ALA A 81 1.34 -8.06 9.91
C ALA A 81 0.99 -6.96 8.89
N VAL A 82 0.59 -7.35 7.67
CA VAL A 82 0.13 -6.42 6.64
C VAL A 82 -1.09 -5.63 7.11
N ILE A 83 -2.05 -6.25 7.79
CA ILE A 83 -3.20 -5.54 8.36
C ILE A 83 -2.74 -4.53 9.42
N TYR A 84 -1.89 -4.96 10.36
CA TYR A 84 -1.40 -4.08 11.41
C TYR A 84 -0.63 -2.88 10.86
N CYS A 85 0.22 -3.08 9.85
CA CYS A 85 1.02 -2.03 9.23
C CYS A 85 0.16 -1.10 8.35
N ASP A 86 -0.50 -1.68 7.34
CA ASP A 86 -1.06 -0.92 6.22
C ASP A 86 -2.48 -0.41 6.49
N CYS A 87 -3.19 -0.99 7.46
CA CYS A 87 -4.58 -0.65 7.72
C CYS A 87 -4.77 -0.03 9.10
N LEU A 88 -4.09 -0.56 10.12
CA LEU A 88 -4.26 -0.12 11.52
C LEU A 88 -3.15 0.82 12.01
N ARG A 89 -2.07 1.01 11.23
CA ARG A 89 -0.91 1.84 11.60
C ARG A 89 -0.25 1.43 12.92
N GLN A 90 -0.29 0.14 13.24
CA GLN A 90 0.26 -0.48 14.45
C GLN A 90 1.58 -1.19 14.12
N SER A 91 2.64 -0.41 13.94
CA SER A 91 3.93 -0.90 13.44
C SER A 91 4.59 -1.95 14.36
N GLU A 92 4.45 -1.82 15.67
CA GLU A 92 4.99 -2.75 16.68
C GLU A 92 4.26 -4.10 16.64
N ALA A 93 2.94 -4.08 16.42
CA ALA A 93 2.15 -5.28 16.25
C ALA A 93 2.57 -6.01 14.96
N ALA A 94 2.74 -5.27 13.86
CA ALA A 94 3.21 -5.82 12.59
C ALA A 94 4.58 -6.50 12.71
N GLU A 95 5.54 -5.83 13.37
CA GLU A 95 6.88 -6.37 13.60
C GLU A 95 6.85 -7.67 14.39
N ARG A 96 6.01 -7.75 15.43
CA ARG A 96 5.87 -8.94 16.26
C ARG A 96 5.30 -10.12 15.48
N GLU A 97 4.32 -9.88 14.62
CA GLU A 97 3.79 -10.92 13.71
C GLU A 97 4.84 -11.39 12.70
N LEU A 98 5.62 -10.48 12.10
CA LEU A 98 6.69 -10.84 11.16
C LEU A 98 7.81 -11.64 11.82
N ARG A 99 8.18 -11.27 13.06
CA ARG A 99 9.14 -12.06 13.85
C ARG A 99 8.61 -13.44 14.18
N GLU A 100 7.32 -13.57 14.48
CA GLU A 100 6.72 -14.88 14.73
C GLU A 100 6.69 -15.74 13.47
N ALA A 101 6.36 -15.15 12.30
CA ALA A 101 6.47 -15.84 11.00
C ALA A 101 7.89 -16.39 10.77
N LEU A 102 8.92 -15.58 11.06
CA LEU A 102 10.33 -15.99 10.92
C LEU A 102 10.81 -16.95 12.02
N ARG A 103 10.16 -16.96 13.19
CA ARG A 103 10.41 -17.96 14.24
C ARG A 103 9.89 -19.33 13.83
N LEU A 104 8.72 -19.36 13.19
CA LEU A 104 8.09 -20.58 12.67
C LEU A 104 8.82 -21.09 11.42
N ASN A 105 9.18 -20.19 10.51
CA ASN A 105 9.93 -20.49 9.30
C ASN A 105 11.00 -19.42 9.05
N ALA A 106 12.22 -19.72 9.49
CA ALA A 106 13.37 -18.83 9.35
C ALA A 106 13.76 -18.54 7.88
N SER A 107 13.27 -19.31 6.92
CA SER A 107 13.56 -19.11 5.50
C SER A 107 12.39 -18.47 4.74
N TYR A 108 11.36 -17.98 5.45
CA TYR A 108 10.19 -17.39 4.82
C TYR A 108 10.50 -16.00 4.26
N VAL A 109 10.95 -15.96 3.00
CA VAL A 109 11.37 -14.74 2.29
C VAL A 109 10.31 -13.64 2.32
N PRO A 110 9.00 -13.88 2.12
CA PRO A 110 8.00 -12.84 2.23
C PRO A 110 8.01 -12.09 3.57
N ALA A 111 8.23 -12.77 4.70
CA ALA A 111 8.34 -12.12 6.00
C ALA A 111 9.66 -11.35 6.17
N LEU A 112 10.77 -11.83 5.60
CA LEU A 112 12.03 -11.07 5.56
C LEU A 112 11.85 -9.74 4.81
N LEU A 113 11.20 -9.77 3.64
CA LEU A 113 10.96 -8.58 2.83
C LEU A 113 10.06 -7.56 3.54
N ASN A 114 8.97 -8.03 4.15
CA ASN A 114 8.04 -7.14 4.86
C ASN A 114 8.67 -6.57 6.14
N LEU A 115 9.49 -7.34 6.86
CA LEU A 115 10.23 -6.82 8.01
C LEU A 115 11.30 -5.82 7.59
N ALA A 116 11.99 -6.06 6.48
CA ALA A 116 12.95 -5.12 5.93
C ALA A 116 12.29 -3.79 5.53
N ASN A 117 11.14 -3.85 4.86
CA ASN A 117 10.38 -2.66 4.51
C ASN A 117 9.91 -1.88 5.75
N LEU A 118 9.43 -2.59 6.79
CA LEU A 118 9.04 -1.97 8.06
C LEU A 118 10.21 -1.26 8.75
N HIS A 119 11.42 -1.83 8.68
CA HIS A 119 12.63 -1.18 9.18
C HIS A 119 13.03 0.04 8.32
N GLU A 120 12.90 -0.02 6.98
CA GLU A 120 13.10 1.14 6.11
C GLU A 120 12.17 2.30 6.47
N ASP A 121 10.87 2.01 6.66
CA ASP A 121 9.85 3.01 7.00
C ASP A 121 10.15 3.71 8.34
N ARG A 122 10.88 3.03 9.24
CA ARG A 122 11.36 3.55 10.53
C ARG A 122 12.76 4.17 10.47
N GLY A 123 13.40 4.21 9.30
CA GLY A 123 14.76 4.71 9.12
C GLY A 123 15.87 3.78 9.63
N GLN A 124 15.53 2.55 10.00
CA GLN A 124 16.45 1.50 10.49
C GLN A 124 17.11 0.78 9.30
N ARG A 125 18.00 1.50 8.61
CA ARG A 125 18.56 1.07 7.31
C ARG A 125 19.47 -0.14 7.40
N ASP A 126 20.24 -0.29 8.48
CA ASP A 126 21.19 -1.39 8.63
C ASP A 126 20.48 -2.72 8.93
N GLU A 127 19.40 -2.66 9.72
CA GLU A 127 18.50 -3.79 9.97
C GLU A 127 17.80 -4.22 8.68
N ALA A 128 17.27 -3.26 7.91
CA ALA A 128 16.65 -3.54 6.62
C ALA A 128 17.64 -4.19 5.63
N ARG A 129 18.87 -3.65 5.55
CA ARG A 129 19.95 -4.21 4.72
C ARG A 129 20.22 -5.67 5.06
N THR A 130 20.41 -5.98 6.34
CA THR A 130 20.68 -7.34 6.81
C THR A 130 19.58 -8.32 6.39
N LEU A 131 18.32 -7.89 6.45
CA LEU A 131 17.19 -8.71 6.05
C LEU A 131 17.10 -8.93 4.53
N TYR A 132 17.39 -7.90 3.72
CA TYR A 132 17.46 -8.06 2.27
C TYR A 132 18.62 -8.96 1.84
N GLU A 133 19.78 -8.86 2.48
CA GLU A 133 20.93 -9.75 2.22
C GLU A 133 20.59 -11.20 2.56
N ARG A 134 19.88 -11.43 3.68
CA ARG A 134 19.38 -12.75 4.03
C ARG A 134 18.36 -13.28 3.01
N ALA A 135 17.43 -12.44 2.55
CA ALA A 135 16.49 -12.81 1.48
C ALA A 135 17.23 -13.20 0.19
N LEU A 136 18.28 -12.45 -0.19
CA LEU A 136 19.08 -12.74 -1.38
C LEU A 136 20.01 -13.96 -1.21
N THR A 137 20.32 -14.36 0.01
CA THR A 137 21.04 -15.60 0.30
C THR A 137 20.15 -16.82 0.05
N LEU A 138 18.86 -16.71 0.42
CA LEU A 138 17.86 -17.76 0.21
C LEU A 138 17.39 -17.81 -1.25
N GLU A 139 17.13 -16.64 -1.83
CA GLU A 139 16.64 -16.47 -3.20
C GLU A 139 17.50 -15.43 -3.93
N PRO A 140 18.55 -15.86 -4.66
CA PRO A 140 19.48 -14.95 -5.34
C PRO A 140 18.83 -14.00 -6.36
N TRP A 141 17.66 -14.40 -6.87
CA TRP A 141 16.82 -13.67 -7.82
C TRP A 141 15.54 -13.09 -7.18
N CYS A 142 15.56 -12.84 -5.87
CA CYS A 142 14.55 -12.01 -5.23
C CYS A 142 14.67 -10.56 -5.71
N PHE A 143 13.98 -10.22 -6.80
CA PHE A 143 14.13 -8.95 -7.51
C PHE A 143 13.85 -7.73 -6.61
N LEU A 144 12.82 -7.82 -5.76
CA LEU A 144 12.50 -6.78 -4.80
C LEU A 144 13.64 -6.55 -3.79
N ALA A 145 14.19 -7.62 -3.20
CA ALA A 145 15.32 -7.49 -2.27
C ALA A 145 16.55 -6.88 -2.94
N LEU A 146 16.86 -7.29 -4.18
CA LEU A 146 18.01 -6.75 -4.92
C LEU A 146 17.83 -5.25 -5.20
N ALA A 147 16.65 -4.85 -5.68
CA ALA A 147 16.34 -3.44 -5.94
C ALA A 147 16.40 -2.59 -4.67
N ARG A 148 15.85 -3.09 -3.55
CA ARG A 148 15.85 -2.40 -2.25
C ARG A 148 17.23 -2.34 -1.63
N LEU A 149 18.00 -3.43 -1.67
CA LEU A 149 19.39 -3.45 -1.18
C LEU A 149 20.25 -2.43 -1.92
N ALA A 150 20.20 -2.43 -3.26
CA ALA A 150 20.87 -1.43 -4.08
C ALA A 150 20.42 0.00 -3.74
N SER A 151 19.22 0.15 -3.18
CA SER A 151 18.63 1.43 -2.75
C SER A 151 19.04 1.94 -1.40
N LEU A 152 19.48 1.04 -0.54
CA LEU A 152 19.97 1.35 0.79
C LEU A 152 21.49 1.48 0.84
N GLN A 153 22.19 1.16 -0.24
CA GLN A 153 23.63 1.32 -0.30
C GLN A 153 24.02 2.79 -0.47
N PRO A 154 25.01 3.27 0.30
CA PRO A 154 25.58 4.59 0.10
C PRO A 154 26.33 4.64 -1.24
N ALA A 155 26.55 5.85 -1.76
CA ALA A 155 27.09 6.05 -3.11
C ALA A 155 28.46 5.38 -3.33
N ASP A 156 29.28 5.30 -2.28
CA ASP A 156 30.61 4.68 -2.28
C ASP A 156 30.58 3.13 -2.26
N ALA A 157 29.45 2.54 -1.87
CA ALA A 157 29.24 1.08 -1.91
C ALA A 157 28.63 0.58 -3.23
N LEU A 158 28.19 1.50 -4.10
CA LEU A 158 27.65 1.16 -5.42
C LEU A 158 28.80 0.90 -6.38
N ASP A 159 28.90 -0.32 -6.88
CA ASP A 159 29.98 -0.76 -7.75
C ASP A 159 29.49 -1.41 -9.06
N GLU A 160 30.43 -1.65 -9.97
CA GLU A 160 30.16 -2.30 -11.25
C GLU A 160 29.61 -3.73 -11.08
N ARG A 161 29.93 -4.40 -9.98
CA ARG A 161 29.43 -5.75 -9.68
C ARG A 161 27.93 -5.71 -9.39
N LEU A 162 27.46 -4.76 -8.58
CA LEU A 162 26.05 -4.56 -8.32
C LEU A 162 25.29 -4.18 -9.59
N ILE A 163 25.86 -3.28 -10.40
CA ILE A 163 25.27 -2.88 -11.68
C ILE A 163 25.15 -4.07 -12.63
N ALA A 164 26.19 -4.90 -12.75
CA ALA A 164 26.13 -6.13 -13.53
C ALA A 164 25.02 -7.07 -13.02
N ARG A 165 24.89 -7.22 -11.70
CA ARG A 165 23.82 -8.04 -11.09
C ARG A 165 22.42 -7.48 -11.35
N LEU A 166 22.24 -6.16 -11.29
CA LEU A 166 20.97 -5.50 -11.63
C LEU A 166 20.61 -5.67 -13.10
N ARG A 167 21.59 -5.54 -14.02
CA ARG A 167 21.40 -5.80 -15.44
C ARG A 167 21.05 -7.26 -15.72
N GLU A 168 21.71 -8.20 -15.04
CA GLU A 168 21.39 -9.62 -15.15
C GLU A 168 19.96 -9.91 -14.66
N ALA A 169 19.57 -9.34 -13.52
CA ALA A 169 18.21 -9.48 -12.99
C ALA A 169 17.15 -8.94 -13.95
N LEU A 170 17.41 -7.80 -14.60
CA LEU A 170 16.52 -7.21 -15.61
C LEU A 170 16.38 -8.09 -16.87
N ALA A 171 17.41 -8.87 -17.20
CA ALA A 171 17.40 -9.77 -18.35
C ALA A 171 16.71 -11.11 -18.08
N ARG A 172 16.31 -11.39 -16.82
CA ARG A 172 15.62 -12.63 -16.45
C ARG A 172 14.20 -12.69 -17.02
N PRO A 173 13.82 -13.75 -17.75
CA PRO A 173 12.46 -13.91 -18.27
C PRO A 173 11.36 -13.89 -17.22
N GLU A 174 11.70 -14.28 -15.99
CA GLU A 174 10.77 -14.39 -14.85
C GLU A 174 10.44 -13.02 -14.23
N ALA A 175 11.21 -11.98 -14.53
CA ALA A 175 10.95 -10.64 -13.98
C ALA A 175 9.60 -10.11 -14.51
N SER A 176 8.69 -9.78 -13.62
CA SER A 176 7.44 -9.10 -14.00
C SER A 176 7.72 -7.65 -14.41
N ALA A 177 6.71 -6.97 -14.97
CA ALA A 177 6.82 -5.54 -15.22
C ALA A 177 7.04 -4.74 -13.91
N ALA A 178 6.46 -5.17 -12.78
CA ALA A 178 6.70 -4.54 -11.49
C ALA A 178 8.16 -4.75 -11.02
N ASP A 179 8.70 -5.95 -11.20
CA ASP A 179 10.09 -6.26 -10.85
C ASP A 179 11.07 -5.45 -11.71
N ARG A 180 10.85 -5.41 -13.03
CA ARG A 180 11.67 -4.60 -13.94
C ARG A 180 11.63 -3.12 -13.62
N ALA A 181 10.47 -2.60 -13.21
CA ALA A 181 10.37 -1.22 -12.75
C ALA A 181 11.26 -0.97 -11.52
N ASN A 182 11.12 -1.80 -10.47
CA ASN A 182 11.90 -1.66 -9.25
C ASN A 182 13.41 -1.78 -9.50
N LEU A 183 13.83 -2.81 -10.26
CA LEU A 183 15.23 -3.02 -10.65
C LEU A 183 15.76 -1.87 -11.51
N GLY A 184 14.96 -1.37 -12.45
CA GLY A 184 15.34 -0.28 -13.34
C GLY A 184 15.53 1.05 -12.61
N PHE A 185 14.69 1.37 -11.62
CA PHE A 185 14.90 2.54 -10.75
C PHE A 185 16.16 2.39 -9.91
N ALA A 186 16.41 1.19 -9.36
CA ALA A 186 17.63 0.92 -8.60
C ALA A 186 18.90 1.04 -9.47
N LEU A 187 18.86 0.51 -10.69
CA LEU A 187 19.93 0.64 -11.68
C LEU A 187 20.16 2.09 -12.08
N GLY A 188 19.07 2.84 -12.33
CA GLY A 188 19.16 4.26 -12.68
C GLY A 188 19.89 5.06 -11.60
N ARG A 189 19.55 4.85 -10.32
CA ARG A 189 20.26 5.51 -9.21
C ARG A 189 21.71 5.07 -9.11
N ALA A 190 21.99 3.78 -9.28
CA ALA A 190 23.36 3.28 -9.23
C ALA A 190 24.24 3.93 -10.30
N LEU A 191 23.75 4.02 -11.54
CA LEU A 191 24.46 4.69 -12.63
C LEU A 191 24.62 6.20 -12.39
N ASP A 192 23.59 6.85 -11.86
CA ASP A 192 23.62 8.28 -11.53
C ASP A 192 24.70 8.59 -10.48
N ALA A 193 24.78 7.78 -9.42
CA ALA A 193 25.77 7.92 -8.36
C ALA A 193 27.22 7.72 -8.86
N MET A 194 27.42 6.88 -9.89
CA MET A 194 28.73 6.70 -10.53
C MET A 194 29.04 7.71 -11.65
N GLY A 195 28.12 8.65 -11.93
CA GLY A 195 28.29 9.67 -12.97
C GLY A 195 27.93 9.23 -14.39
N ASP A 196 27.38 8.02 -14.59
CA ASP A 196 26.80 7.62 -15.87
C ASP A 196 25.35 8.13 -16.01
N TYR A 197 25.23 9.45 -16.20
CA TYR A 197 23.93 10.11 -16.31
C TYR A 197 23.11 9.65 -17.52
N ARG A 198 23.78 9.29 -18.62
CA ARG A 198 23.10 8.83 -19.84
C ARG A 198 22.51 7.44 -19.62
N GLY A 199 23.29 6.53 -19.03
CA GLY A 199 22.81 5.21 -18.63
C GLY A 199 21.71 5.30 -17.58
N ALA A 200 21.87 6.17 -16.58
CA ALA A 200 20.86 6.42 -15.56
C ALA A 200 19.52 6.84 -16.17
N PHE A 201 19.53 7.85 -17.05
CA PHE A 201 18.33 8.33 -17.71
C PHE A 201 17.65 7.26 -18.56
N ALA A 202 18.44 6.45 -19.29
CA ALA A 202 17.90 5.32 -20.05
C ALA A 202 17.23 4.27 -19.15
N ALA A 203 17.86 3.94 -18.02
CA ALA A 203 17.32 3.01 -17.02
C ALA A 203 16.02 3.55 -16.40
N TYR A 204 15.97 4.83 -16.02
CA TYR A 204 14.76 5.46 -15.50
C TYR A 204 13.62 5.50 -16.53
N GLN A 205 13.91 5.74 -17.81
CA GLN A 205 12.90 5.68 -18.86
C GLN A 205 12.34 4.27 -19.02
N ALA A 206 13.19 3.25 -19.00
CA ALA A 206 12.75 1.85 -19.04
C ALA A 206 11.89 1.50 -17.83
N ALA A 207 12.36 1.83 -16.62
CA ALA A 207 11.63 1.61 -15.37
C ALA A 207 10.25 2.27 -15.37
N ASN A 208 10.13 3.49 -15.91
CA ASN A 208 8.85 4.17 -16.06
C ASN A 208 7.92 3.49 -17.07
N ARG A 209 8.44 2.87 -18.15
CA ARG A 209 7.62 2.08 -19.08
C ARG A 209 7.10 0.82 -18.40
N ASP A 210 7.97 0.10 -17.70
CA ASP A 210 7.62 -1.12 -16.97
C ASP A 210 6.63 -0.82 -15.82
N SER A 211 6.82 0.27 -15.09
CA SER A 211 5.89 0.74 -14.05
C SER A 211 4.49 1.03 -14.60
N ARG A 212 4.39 1.65 -15.79
CA ARG A 212 3.10 1.85 -16.47
C ARG A 212 2.48 0.55 -16.96
N ALA A 213 3.30 -0.45 -17.31
CA ALA A 213 2.84 -1.75 -17.74
C ALA A 213 2.40 -2.64 -16.57
N SER A 214 2.92 -2.42 -15.36
CA SER A 214 2.52 -3.16 -14.15
C SER A 214 1.22 -2.65 -13.52
N ALA A 215 0.82 -1.41 -13.80
CA ALA A 215 -0.42 -0.84 -13.29
C ALA A 215 -1.65 -1.65 -13.75
N LEU A 216 -2.53 -1.99 -12.80
CA LEU A 216 -3.79 -2.69 -13.10
C LEU A 216 -4.63 -1.86 -14.08
N PRO A 217 -5.45 -2.48 -14.95
CA PRO A 217 -6.30 -1.78 -15.91
C PRO A 217 -7.26 -0.76 -15.27
N ALA A 218 -7.62 -0.95 -13.99
CA ALA A 218 -8.50 -0.06 -13.23
C ALA A 218 -7.79 1.15 -12.62
N VAL A 219 -6.45 1.22 -12.66
CA VAL A 219 -5.71 2.39 -12.20
C VAL A 219 -5.80 3.48 -13.25
N VAL A 220 -6.45 4.59 -12.91
CA VAL A 220 -6.51 5.78 -13.76
C VAL A 220 -5.08 6.24 -14.02
N ARG A 221 -4.67 6.16 -15.28
CA ARG A 221 -3.35 6.64 -15.69
C ARG A 221 -3.35 8.17 -15.65
N TYR A 222 -2.24 8.74 -15.23
CA TYR A 222 -2.05 10.19 -15.35
C TYR A 222 -2.19 10.60 -16.82
N ASP A 223 -3.24 11.35 -17.09
CA ASP A 223 -3.48 12.02 -18.37
C ASP A 223 -3.24 13.51 -18.14
N ARG A 224 -2.13 14.01 -18.68
CA ARG A 224 -1.75 15.41 -18.59
C ARG A 224 -2.87 16.32 -19.12
N ALA A 225 -3.45 16.00 -20.27
CA ALA A 225 -4.47 16.82 -20.89
C ALA A 225 -5.77 16.80 -20.07
N ALA A 226 -6.12 15.66 -19.46
CA ALA A 226 -7.24 15.60 -18.52
C ALA A 226 -6.97 16.44 -17.26
N GLN A 227 -5.77 16.35 -16.68
CA GLN A 227 -5.40 17.14 -15.51
C GLN A 227 -5.39 18.65 -15.80
N GLU A 228 -4.87 19.05 -16.97
CA GLU A 228 -4.91 20.44 -17.45
C GLU A 228 -6.35 20.93 -17.59
N ARG A 229 -7.24 20.15 -18.23
CA ARG A 229 -8.67 20.50 -18.32
C ARG A 229 -9.34 20.69 -16.97
N VAL A 230 -9.16 19.75 -16.03
CA VAL A 230 -9.74 19.86 -14.67
C VAL A 230 -9.22 21.11 -13.96
N THR A 231 -7.94 21.41 -14.11
CA THR A 231 -7.31 22.59 -13.50
C THR A 231 -7.84 23.88 -14.11
N GLU A 232 -7.97 23.96 -15.43
CA GLU A 232 -8.57 25.10 -16.13
C GLU A 232 -10.03 25.31 -15.73
N GLN A 233 -10.81 24.24 -15.64
CA GLN A 233 -12.21 24.30 -15.18
C GLN A 233 -12.32 24.79 -13.73
N LEU A 234 -11.41 24.35 -12.84
CA LEU A 234 -11.35 24.83 -11.45
C LEU A 234 -11.02 26.32 -11.37
N ILE A 235 -10.08 26.80 -12.19
CA ILE A 235 -9.70 28.22 -12.25
C ILE A 235 -10.85 29.07 -12.81
N ALA A 236 -11.56 28.56 -13.83
CA ALA A 236 -12.69 29.26 -14.45
C ALA A 236 -13.98 29.21 -13.59
N ALA A 237 -14.09 28.26 -12.66
CA ALA A 237 -15.24 28.15 -11.79
C ALA A 237 -15.37 29.42 -10.92
N PRO A 238 -16.56 30.06 -10.88
CA PRO A 238 -16.73 31.28 -10.10
C PRO A 238 -16.51 30.97 -8.62
N ALA A 239 -15.66 31.76 -7.97
CA ALA A 239 -15.46 31.67 -6.53
C ALA A 239 -16.81 31.88 -5.82
N ARG A 240 -17.32 30.81 -5.19
CA ARG A 240 -18.52 30.88 -4.38
C ARG A 240 -18.14 31.24 -2.96
N THR A 241 -18.32 32.50 -2.58
CA THR A 241 -18.34 32.87 -1.18
C THR A 241 -19.63 32.32 -0.59
N LEU A 242 -19.56 31.20 0.12
CA LEU A 242 -20.67 30.73 0.93
C LEU A 242 -20.91 31.82 1.99
N ALA A 243 -22.06 32.49 1.91
CA ALA A 243 -22.39 33.57 2.81
C ALA A 243 -22.88 32.99 4.15
N GLY A 244 -22.01 32.26 4.83
CA GLY A 244 -22.22 31.73 6.16
C GLY A 244 -21.23 32.38 7.11
N ARG A 245 -21.73 33.11 8.12
CA ARG A 245 -20.89 33.49 9.27
C ARG A 245 -20.27 32.21 9.81
N ALA A 246 -18.94 32.19 9.98
CA ALA A 246 -18.29 31.18 10.79
C ALA A 246 -19.12 31.04 12.08
N PRO A 247 -19.53 29.83 12.50
CA PRO A 247 -20.43 29.65 13.63
C PRO A 247 -19.91 30.45 14.82
N THR A 248 -20.58 31.58 15.11
CA THR A 248 -20.22 32.47 16.21
C THR A 248 -20.51 31.69 17.48
N GLY A 249 -19.45 31.18 18.13
CA GLY A 249 -19.56 30.34 19.32
C GLY A 249 -19.16 28.87 19.13
N ALA A 250 -18.50 28.48 18.03
CA ALA A 250 -17.89 27.16 17.93
C ALA A 250 -16.79 26.99 19.00
N SER A 251 -17.16 26.34 20.11
CA SER A 251 -16.26 25.85 21.14
C SER A 251 -15.55 24.60 20.59
N GLY A 252 -14.35 24.75 20.05
CA GLY A 252 -13.59 23.63 19.52
C GLY A 252 -12.29 24.03 18.81
N PRO A 253 -11.45 23.05 18.44
CA PRO A 253 -10.25 23.30 17.65
C PRO A 253 -10.61 23.90 16.29
N ARG A 254 -9.85 24.91 15.87
CA ARG A 254 -10.02 25.53 14.54
C ARG A 254 -9.11 24.83 13.53
N PRO A 255 -9.61 24.43 12.36
CA PRO A 255 -8.78 23.79 11.35
C PRO A 255 -7.77 24.78 10.77
N ILE A 256 -6.54 24.31 10.55
CA ILE A 256 -5.48 25.00 9.82
C ILE A 256 -5.25 24.20 8.54
N PHE A 257 -5.52 24.80 7.38
CA PHE A 257 -5.27 24.16 6.09
C PHE A 257 -3.88 24.53 5.58
N VAL A 258 -3.03 23.52 5.34
CA VAL A 258 -1.73 23.68 4.68
C VAL A 258 -1.88 23.31 3.21
N CYS A 259 -1.98 24.32 2.35
CA CYS A 259 -2.15 24.12 0.90
C CYS A 259 -0.80 24.20 0.17
N GLY A 260 -0.49 23.20 -0.65
CA GLY A 260 0.74 23.15 -1.43
C GLY A 260 0.70 22.07 -2.52
N MET A 261 1.64 22.13 -3.45
CA MET A 261 1.81 21.05 -4.43
C MET A 261 2.45 19.82 -3.75
N PHE A 262 2.26 18.64 -4.33
CA PHE A 262 2.99 17.45 -3.88
C PHE A 262 4.50 17.73 -3.85
N ARG A 263 5.14 17.39 -2.72
CA ARG A 263 6.58 17.61 -2.46
C ARG A 263 6.99 19.09 -2.34
N SER A 264 6.08 20.02 -2.09
CA SER A 264 6.41 21.44 -1.82
C SER A 264 6.80 21.74 -0.36
N GLY A 265 6.94 20.71 0.48
CA GLY A 265 7.25 20.86 1.91
C GLY A 265 6.04 21.09 2.83
N SER A 266 4.82 20.75 2.39
CA SER A 266 3.60 20.86 3.22
C SER A 266 3.71 20.09 4.54
N THR A 267 4.26 18.87 4.53
CA THR A 267 4.49 18.07 5.75
C THR A 267 5.46 18.75 6.71
N LEU A 268 6.53 19.38 6.20
CA LEU A 268 7.46 20.13 7.04
C LEU A 268 6.78 21.37 7.64
N ALA A 269 5.99 22.09 6.84
CA ALA A 269 5.22 23.23 7.32
C ALA A 269 4.22 22.81 8.42
N GLU A 270 3.53 21.68 8.25
CA GLU A 270 2.66 21.11 9.28
C GLU A 270 3.45 20.81 10.57
N GLN A 271 4.59 20.12 10.47
CA GLN A 271 5.42 19.79 11.64
C GLN A 271 5.87 21.03 12.40
N LEU A 272 6.25 22.10 11.69
CA LEU A 272 6.63 23.37 12.30
C LEU A 272 5.46 24.02 13.04
N ILE A 273 4.26 24.01 12.46
CA ILE A 273 3.05 24.58 13.07
C ILE A 273 2.61 23.74 14.29
N ALA A 274 2.67 22.40 14.17
CA ALA A 274 2.33 21.46 15.23
C ALA A 274 3.33 21.46 16.40
N GLY A 275 4.47 22.14 16.27
CA GLY A 275 5.37 22.41 17.40
C GLY A 275 4.76 23.32 18.47
N HIS A 276 3.66 24.02 18.16
CA HIS A 276 2.95 24.85 19.13
C HIS A 276 2.01 24.02 20.03
N PRO A 277 2.02 24.17 21.37
CA PRO A 277 1.22 23.35 22.29
C PRO A 277 -0.30 23.38 22.07
N GLY A 278 -0.81 24.43 21.43
CA GLY A 278 -2.22 24.59 21.07
C GLY A 278 -2.61 24.06 19.69
N VAL A 279 -1.69 23.39 18.99
CA VAL A 279 -1.90 22.89 17.62
C VAL A 279 -1.58 21.40 17.58
N ALA A 280 -2.50 20.61 17.02
CA ALA A 280 -2.29 19.20 16.74
C ALA A 280 -2.14 19.00 15.23
N ALA A 281 -1.19 18.16 14.81
CA ALA A 281 -1.05 17.74 13.42
C ALA A 281 -2.28 16.92 12.99
N GLY A 282 -2.83 17.23 11.82
CA GLY A 282 -4.02 16.57 11.28
C GLY A 282 -3.69 15.50 10.24
N GLY A 283 -2.49 15.57 9.66
CA GLY A 283 -2.06 14.73 8.55
C GLY A 283 -2.83 15.02 7.25
N GLU A 284 -2.62 14.14 6.27
CA GLU A 284 -3.37 14.16 5.02
C GLU A 284 -4.72 13.45 5.23
N LEU A 285 -5.79 14.25 5.38
CA LEU A 285 -7.15 13.74 5.55
C LEU A 285 -7.85 13.60 4.19
N GLU A 286 -8.43 12.43 3.93
CA GLU A 286 -9.20 12.12 2.71
C GLU A 286 -10.62 12.70 2.70
N VAL A 287 -10.99 13.47 3.73
CA VAL A 287 -12.35 13.99 3.93
C VAL A 287 -12.85 14.78 2.71
N LEU A 288 -12.02 15.67 2.16
CA LEU A 288 -12.41 16.49 1.01
C LEU A 288 -12.52 15.64 -0.29
N PRO A 289 -11.52 14.83 -0.67
CA PRO A 289 -11.66 13.88 -1.79
C PRO A 289 -12.89 12.97 -1.68
N GLU A 290 -13.12 12.36 -0.51
CA GLU A 290 -14.28 11.46 -0.29
C GLU A 290 -15.61 12.19 -0.44
N MET A 291 -15.71 13.39 0.13
CA MET A 291 -16.89 14.23 0.03
C MET A 291 -17.18 14.65 -1.41
N ILE A 292 -16.15 15.05 -2.16
CA ILE A 292 -16.29 15.38 -3.59
C ILE A 292 -16.78 14.15 -4.37
N ALA A 293 -16.14 13.00 -4.14
CA ALA A 293 -16.49 11.75 -4.82
C ALA A 293 -17.95 11.33 -4.55
N ARG A 294 -18.46 11.54 -3.33
CA ARG A 294 -19.82 11.15 -2.96
C ARG A 294 -20.88 12.15 -3.42
N GLU A 295 -20.60 13.45 -3.31
CA GLU A 295 -21.65 14.48 -3.35
C GLU A 295 -21.56 15.43 -4.55
N LEU A 296 -20.39 15.52 -5.19
CA LEU A 296 -20.08 16.57 -6.17
C LEU A 296 -19.58 16.04 -7.51
N LEU A 297 -19.62 14.72 -7.76
CA LEU A 297 -19.35 14.19 -9.10
C LEU A 297 -20.54 14.46 -10.06
N PRO A 298 -20.28 14.82 -11.33
CA PRO A 298 -18.96 15.12 -11.92
C PRO A 298 -18.38 16.44 -11.39
N PHE A 299 -17.11 16.40 -11.00
CA PHE A 299 -16.38 17.53 -10.44
C PHE A 299 -15.27 17.96 -11.43
N PRO A 300 -15.04 19.28 -11.65
CA PRO A 300 -15.60 20.42 -10.92
C PRO A 300 -16.93 20.96 -11.46
N GLU A 301 -17.52 20.37 -12.51
CA GLU A 301 -18.71 20.93 -13.18
C GLU A 301 -19.91 21.12 -12.23
N SER A 302 -20.14 20.15 -11.35
CA SER A 302 -21.26 20.20 -10.41
C SER A 302 -21.07 21.24 -9.30
N LEU A 303 -19.84 21.70 -9.04
CA LEU A 303 -19.57 22.70 -8.01
C LEU A 303 -20.24 24.04 -8.33
N ALA A 304 -20.19 24.47 -9.59
CA ALA A 304 -20.79 25.73 -10.03
C ALA A 304 -22.33 25.69 -9.98
N ALA A 305 -22.93 24.51 -10.16
CA ALA A 305 -24.37 24.31 -10.18
C ALA A 305 -24.96 23.90 -8.81
N ALA A 306 -24.14 23.46 -7.85
CA ALA A 306 -24.61 22.97 -6.55
C ALA A 306 -25.39 24.06 -5.78
N PRO A 307 -26.56 23.75 -5.20
CA PRO A 307 -27.27 24.71 -4.34
C PRO A 307 -26.43 25.10 -3.12
N GLU A 308 -26.46 26.38 -2.71
CA GLU A 308 -25.73 26.85 -1.52
C GLU A 308 -26.11 26.07 -0.26
N ALA A 309 -27.39 25.72 -0.10
CA ALA A 309 -27.86 24.88 1.01
C ALA A 309 -27.20 23.49 1.02
N LYS A 310 -26.92 22.90 -0.14
CA LYS A 310 -26.20 21.62 -0.24
C LYS A 310 -24.74 21.81 0.18
N LEU A 311 -24.08 22.86 -0.31
CA LEU A 311 -22.68 23.16 0.04
C LEU A 311 -22.49 23.49 1.52
N MET A 312 -23.48 24.08 2.18
CA MET A 312 -23.47 24.37 3.63
C MET A 312 -23.70 23.13 4.51
N GLN A 313 -24.13 22.00 3.94
CA GLN A 313 -24.35 20.74 4.64
C GLN A 313 -23.18 19.75 4.48
N LEU A 314 -22.22 20.09 3.61
CA LEU A 314 -20.98 19.37 3.39
C LEU A 314 -19.93 19.78 4.44
#